data_AF-A0A9X0DKP8-F1
#
_entry.id   AF-A0A9X0DKP8-F1
#
_cell.length_a   1.000
_cell.length_b   1.000
_cell.length_c   1.000
_cell.angle_alpha   90.00
_cell.angle_beta   90.00
_cell.angle_gamma   90.00
#
_symmetry.space_group_name_H-M   'P 1'
#
loop_
_entity.id
_entity.type
_entity.pdbx_description
1 polymer ?
#
loop_
_entity_poly.entity_id
_entity_poly.type
_entity_poly.pdbx_seq_one_letter_code
_entity_poly.pdbx_strand_id
1 'polypeptide(L)'
;MSSRFWTNSPFSEEDRTRRDNLSDKEREAEDRAYEKWEQGSWDQPWSGTRRRAAPPVSPQASGNSEFFKGASRPKSTKQKKQEQKAEAKERRQKARREAGDAFRKEKRRLDNMDQWEYAKLWGNKDREAHGAAFDDFASSAADFIKDNTKEFPRLKKHGCARQNCVKGELLGVCHHELEATLRGSGCFDEKMIKKERLRWHPDRWTGKGKLQEKSNELFQLIQRIIDGDVKA
;
A
#
# COMPACT_ATOMS: atom_id res chain seq x y z
N MET A 1 15.59 8.17 5.96
CA MET A 1 15.61 8.74 4.59
C MET A 1 14.75 7.85 3.72
N SER A 2 13.46 8.18 3.61
CA SER A 2 12.46 7.35 2.93
C SER A 2 12.47 7.70 1.46
N SER A 3 12.90 6.76 0.61
CA SER A 3 12.75 6.87 -0.84
C SER A 3 11.26 6.95 -1.15
N ARG A 4 10.80 8.08 -1.73
CA ARG A 4 9.40 8.31 -2.12
C ARG A 4 8.99 7.49 -3.38
N PHE A 5 9.73 6.43 -3.70
CA PHE A 5 9.55 5.64 -4.93
C PHE A 5 8.33 4.73 -4.95
N TRP A 6 7.76 4.38 -3.79
CA TRP A 6 6.92 3.20 -3.65
C TRP A 6 5.52 3.47 -3.08
N THR A 7 4.80 4.44 -3.63
CA THR A 7 3.43 4.77 -3.17
C THR A 7 2.30 4.29 -4.07
N ASN A 8 2.51 3.30 -4.94
CA ASN A 8 1.40 2.52 -5.49
C ASN A 8 0.90 1.49 -4.46
N SER A 9 0.39 1.98 -3.34
CA SER A 9 -0.46 1.19 -2.45
C SER A 9 -1.93 1.39 -2.86
N PRO A 10 -2.79 0.36 -2.77
CA PRO A 10 -4.17 0.37 -3.27
C PRO A 10 -5.12 1.29 -2.48
N PHE A 11 -4.63 2.01 -1.48
CA PHE A 11 -5.40 3.01 -0.74
C PHE A 11 -5.15 4.41 -1.29
N SER A 12 -6.23 5.17 -1.46
CA SER A 12 -6.18 6.58 -1.86
C SER A 12 -5.26 7.37 -0.91
N GLU A 13 -4.59 8.39 -1.45
CA GLU A 13 -3.70 9.26 -0.66
C GLU A 13 -4.47 9.99 0.47
N GLU A 14 -5.76 10.22 0.24
CA GLU A 14 -6.74 10.76 1.20
C GLU A 14 -7.04 9.79 2.36
N ASP A 15 -7.19 8.48 2.09
CA ASP A 15 -7.43 7.49 3.16
C ASP A 15 -6.21 7.29 4.06
N ARG A 16 -4.99 7.41 3.49
CA ARG A 16 -3.75 7.32 4.27
C ARG A 16 -3.53 8.54 5.15
N THR A 17 -3.68 9.73 4.58
CA THR A 17 -3.54 10.98 5.34
C THR A 17 -4.63 11.14 6.39
N ARG A 18 -5.86 10.67 6.11
CA ARG A 18 -6.93 10.62 7.10
C ARG A 18 -6.57 9.71 8.27
N ARG A 19 -6.01 8.52 8.05
CA ARG A 19 -5.64 7.60 9.13
C ARG A 19 -4.40 8.00 9.91
N ASP A 20 -3.40 8.57 9.24
CA ASP A 20 -2.14 8.98 9.86
C ASP A 20 -2.29 10.27 10.70
N ASN A 21 -3.26 11.14 10.37
CA ASN A 21 -3.52 12.38 11.12
C ASN A 21 -4.59 12.26 12.21
N LEU A 22 -5.17 11.07 12.46
CA LEU A 22 -6.10 10.89 13.57
C LEU A 22 -5.35 11.07 14.89
N SER A 23 -5.76 12.06 15.68
CA SER A 23 -5.30 12.19 17.05
C SER A 23 -5.69 10.95 17.87
N ASP A 24 -4.94 10.63 18.93
CA ASP A 24 -5.26 9.50 19.80
C ASP A 24 -6.69 9.58 20.37
N LYS A 25 -7.22 10.80 20.53
CA LYS A 25 -8.61 11.05 20.95
C LYS A 25 -9.64 10.70 19.87
N GLU A 26 -9.37 11.01 18.61
CA GLU A 26 -10.26 10.67 17.50
C GLU A 26 -10.24 9.17 17.21
N ARG A 27 -9.08 8.54 17.38
CA ARG A 27 -8.91 7.09 17.29
C ARG A 27 -9.68 6.35 18.41
N GLU A 28 -9.67 6.89 19.63
CA GLU A 28 -10.53 6.39 20.72
C GLU A 28 -12.02 6.67 20.53
N ALA A 29 -12.38 7.71 19.77
CA ALA A 29 -13.77 8.04 19.46
C ALA A 29 -14.33 7.12 18.38
N GLU A 30 -13.55 6.78 17.35
CA GLU A 30 -13.91 5.77 16.34
C GLU A 30 -14.04 4.38 16.98
N ASP A 31 -13.09 3.98 17.83
CA ASP A 31 -13.14 2.71 18.56
C ASP A 31 -14.41 2.64 19.46
N ARG A 32 -14.79 3.74 20.12
CA ARG A 32 -16.04 3.82 20.91
C ARG A 32 -17.30 3.82 20.03
N ALA A 33 -17.27 4.47 18.88
CA ALA A 33 -18.37 4.47 17.94
C ALA A 33 -18.62 3.07 17.38
N TYR A 34 -17.55 2.32 17.09
CA TYR A 34 -17.62 0.93 16.63
C TYR A 34 -18.13 0.00 17.74
N GLU A 35 -17.64 0.10 18.98
CA GLU A 35 -18.17 -0.69 20.11
C GLU A 35 -19.65 -0.37 20.42
N LYS A 36 -20.09 0.87 20.22
CA LYS A 36 -21.50 1.29 20.35
C LYS A 36 -22.36 0.71 19.23
N TRP A 37 -21.82 0.59 18.03
CA TRP A 37 -22.49 -0.02 16.88
C TRP A 37 -22.61 -1.54 17.07
N GLU A 38 -21.55 -2.18 17.57
CA GLU A 38 -21.51 -3.61 17.87
C GLU A 38 -22.44 -3.99 19.04
N GLN A 39 -22.60 -3.11 20.04
CA GLN A 39 -23.59 -3.26 21.12
C GLN A 39 -25.03 -2.91 20.72
N GLY A 40 -25.24 -2.20 19.60
CA GLY A 40 -26.57 -1.83 19.11
C GLY A 40 -27.12 -2.75 18.01
N SER A 41 -26.29 -3.64 17.44
CA SER A 41 -26.64 -4.45 16.27
C SER A 41 -27.24 -5.82 16.60
N TRP A 42 -27.27 -6.24 17.86
CA TRP A 42 -27.92 -7.48 18.28
C TRP A 42 -28.74 -7.21 19.54
N ASP A 43 -30.07 -7.30 19.42
CA ASP A 43 -31.11 -7.09 20.43
C ASP A 43 -31.55 -5.65 20.76
N GLN A 44 -32.39 -5.08 19.89
CA GLN A 44 -33.57 -4.35 20.36
C GLN A 44 -34.85 -4.97 19.80
N PRO A 45 -35.58 -5.77 20.59
CA PRO A 45 -37.02 -5.82 20.45
C PRO A 45 -37.61 -4.56 21.08
N TRP A 46 -38.35 -3.81 20.27
CA TRP A 46 -39.37 -2.90 20.75
C TRP A 46 -40.34 -3.67 21.67
N SER A 47 -40.29 -3.44 22.98
CA SER A 47 -41.46 -3.65 23.82
C SER A 47 -41.29 -3.07 25.22
N GLY A 48 -42.22 -2.19 25.59
CA GLY A 48 -43.01 -2.46 26.79
C GLY A 48 -42.53 -1.79 28.07
N THR A 49 -43.09 -0.62 28.32
CA THR A 49 -43.52 -0.14 29.63
C THR A 49 -43.89 -1.30 30.58
N ARG A 50 -43.12 -1.52 31.65
CA ARG A 50 -43.55 -2.38 32.77
C ARG A 50 -43.53 -1.64 34.10
N ARG A 51 -44.63 -1.87 34.80
CA ARG A 51 -45.13 -1.23 36.02
C ARG A 51 -44.21 -1.46 37.21
N ARG A 52 -44.21 -0.49 38.13
CA ARG A 52 -43.80 -0.64 39.53
C ARG A 52 -44.53 -1.84 40.14
N ALA A 53 -43.77 -2.76 40.72
CA ALA A 53 -44.26 -3.72 41.71
C ALA A 53 -43.64 -3.36 43.07
N ALA A 54 -44.47 -3.47 44.11
CA ALA A 54 -44.18 -3.13 45.51
C ALA A 54 -43.07 -4.00 46.14
N PRO A 55 -42.40 -3.54 47.21
CA PRO A 55 -41.33 -4.30 47.86
C PRO A 55 -41.88 -5.48 48.68
N PRO A 56 -41.23 -6.66 48.66
CA PRO A 56 -41.56 -7.74 49.58
C PRO A 56 -40.97 -7.50 50.97
N VAL A 57 -41.77 -7.92 51.95
CA VAL A 57 -41.57 -7.90 53.39
C VAL A 57 -40.33 -8.70 53.80
N SER A 58 -39.55 -8.15 54.74
CA SER A 58 -38.37 -8.78 55.34
C SER A 58 -38.74 -9.95 56.25
N PRO A 59 -38.09 -11.13 56.12
CA PRO A 59 -38.03 -12.11 57.21
C PRO A 59 -36.85 -11.80 58.13
N GLN A 60 -37.14 -11.89 59.43
CA GLN A 60 -36.22 -11.69 60.54
C GLN A 60 -34.98 -12.58 60.46
N ALA A 61 -33.84 -11.97 60.80
CA ALA A 61 -32.57 -12.63 61.01
C ALA A 61 -32.65 -13.54 62.26
N SER A 62 -32.29 -14.80 62.09
CA SER A 62 -32.00 -15.73 63.18
C SER A 62 -30.89 -16.69 62.76
N GLY A 63 -29.80 -16.71 63.52
CA GLY A 63 -28.99 -17.91 63.73
C GLY A 63 -27.73 -18.11 62.88
N ASN A 64 -26.59 -18.05 63.58
CA ASN A 64 -25.31 -18.74 63.34
C ASN A 64 -24.28 -18.14 62.38
N SER A 65 -23.31 -17.41 62.98
CA SER A 65 -22.11 -16.86 62.34
C SER A 65 -20.88 -17.79 62.38
N GLU A 66 -20.99 -19.05 62.79
CA GLU A 66 -19.82 -19.92 62.99
C GLU A 66 -19.65 -21.06 61.96
N PHE A 67 -20.55 -21.22 60.99
CA PHE A 67 -20.50 -22.36 60.06
C PHE A 67 -19.63 -22.15 58.79
N PHE A 68 -19.14 -20.94 58.50
CA PHE A 68 -18.41 -20.64 57.25
C PHE A 68 -16.92 -20.32 57.45
N LYS A 69 -16.27 -20.88 58.47
CA LYS A 69 -14.80 -20.81 58.63
C LYS A 69 -14.14 -22.01 57.96
N GLY A 70 -14.10 -22.07 56.62
CA GLY A 70 -13.39 -23.19 55.98
C GLY A 70 -13.37 -23.32 54.46
N ALA A 71 -14.01 -22.45 53.68
CA ALA A 71 -13.96 -22.54 52.22
C ALA A 71 -13.33 -21.28 51.61
N SER A 72 -12.30 -21.45 50.79
CA SER A 72 -11.77 -20.38 49.95
C SER A 72 -12.92 -19.80 49.12
N ARG A 73 -13.20 -18.51 49.31
CA ARG A 73 -14.30 -17.83 48.61
C ARG A 73 -14.06 -17.94 47.09
N PRO A 74 -14.95 -18.60 46.32
CA PRO A 74 -14.82 -18.59 44.87
C PRO A 74 -14.91 -17.13 44.38
N LYS A 75 -13.99 -16.74 43.48
CA LYS A 75 -13.98 -15.39 42.89
C LYS A 75 -15.37 -15.03 42.39
N SER A 76 -15.85 -13.83 42.72
CA SER A 76 -17.20 -13.40 42.32
C SER A 76 -17.31 -13.34 40.80
N THR A 77 -18.52 -13.53 40.26
CA THR A 77 -18.81 -13.40 38.82
C THR A 77 -18.33 -12.06 38.24
N LYS A 78 -18.35 -10.99 39.05
CA LYS A 78 -17.84 -9.66 38.70
C LYS A 78 -16.31 -9.66 38.53
N GLN A 79 -15.56 -10.36 39.40
CA GLN A 79 -14.10 -10.50 39.27
C GLN A 79 -13.73 -11.31 38.02
N LYS A 80 -14.41 -12.43 37.76
CA LYS A 80 -14.17 -13.23 36.54
C LYS A 80 -14.41 -12.44 35.26
N LYS A 81 -15.49 -11.64 35.20
CA LYS A 81 -15.79 -10.78 34.04
C LYS A 81 -14.74 -9.67 33.85
N GLN A 82 -14.20 -9.13 34.95
CA GLN A 82 -13.15 -8.11 34.90
C GLN A 82 -11.81 -8.70 34.42
N GLU A 83 -11.45 -9.90 34.88
CA GLU A 83 -10.27 -10.63 34.42
C GLU A 83 -10.35 -10.95 32.92
N GLN A 84 -11.49 -11.45 32.44
CA GLN A 84 -11.72 -11.70 31.01
C GLN A 84 -11.61 -10.43 30.14
N LYS A 85 -12.15 -9.30 30.63
CA LYS A 85 -12.05 -8.02 29.92
C LYS A 85 -10.61 -7.50 29.87
N ALA A 86 -9.84 -7.70 30.94
CA ALA A 86 -8.42 -7.33 30.97
C ALA A 86 -7.59 -8.17 29.99
N GLU A 87 -7.80 -9.49 29.97
CA GLU A 87 -7.12 -10.40 29.05
C GLU A 87 -7.45 -10.08 27.58
N ALA A 88 -8.74 -9.82 27.28
CA ALA A 88 -9.15 -9.41 25.93
C ALA A 88 -8.48 -8.10 25.49
N LYS A 89 -8.35 -7.11 26.39
CA LYS A 89 -7.65 -5.84 26.12
C LYS A 89 -6.17 -6.06 25.87
N GLU A 90 -5.51 -6.91 26.66
CA GLU A 90 -4.09 -7.25 26.49
C GLU A 90 -3.84 -7.97 25.15
N ARG A 91 -4.67 -8.96 24.80
CA ARG A 91 -4.59 -9.65 23.50
C ARG A 91 -4.75 -8.67 22.33
N ARG A 92 -5.72 -7.75 22.39
CA ARG A 92 -5.91 -6.70 21.38
C ARG A 92 -4.69 -5.79 21.27
N GLN A 93 -4.12 -5.36 22.39
CA GLN A 93 -2.94 -4.52 22.39
C GLN A 93 -1.70 -5.25 21.83
N LYS A 94 -1.51 -6.53 22.17
CA LYS A 94 -0.45 -7.37 21.64
C LYS A 94 -0.58 -7.55 20.12
N ALA A 95 -1.78 -7.88 19.63
CA ALA A 95 -2.05 -8.00 18.20
C ALA A 95 -1.77 -6.68 17.44
N ARG A 96 -2.13 -5.53 18.01
CA ARG A 96 -1.81 -4.21 17.44
C ARG A 96 -0.31 -3.96 17.36
N ARG A 97 0.46 -4.32 18.41
CA ARG A 97 1.92 -4.20 18.42
C ARG A 97 2.56 -5.11 17.37
N GLU A 98 2.13 -6.38 17.31
CA GLU A 98 2.64 -7.36 16.34
C GLU A 98 2.34 -6.97 14.90
N ALA A 99 1.12 -6.47 14.61
CA ALA A 99 0.78 -5.96 13.29
C ALA A 99 1.63 -4.74 12.90
N GLY A 100 1.87 -3.81 13.83
CA GLY A 100 2.76 -2.67 13.63
C GLY A 100 4.22 -3.09 13.39
N ASP A 101 4.70 -4.10 14.11
CA ASP A 101 6.04 -4.66 13.92
C ASP A 101 6.17 -5.40 12.59
N ALA A 102 5.16 -6.17 12.18
CA ALA A 102 5.11 -6.82 10.89
C ALA A 102 5.13 -5.80 9.74
N PHE A 103 4.32 -4.75 9.83
CA PHE A 103 4.33 -3.66 8.85
C PHE A 103 5.70 -2.96 8.77
N ARG A 104 6.32 -2.67 9.91
CA ARG A 104 7.67 -2.07 9.95
C ARG A 104 8.73 -2.99 9.36
N LYS A 105 8.66 -4.30 9.63
CA LYS A 105 9.56 -5.30 9.06
C LYS A 105 9.41 -5.38 7.54
N GLU A 106 8.17 -5.46 7.04
CA GLU A 106 7.92 -5.51 5.60
C GLU A 106 8.35 -4.22 4.91
N LYS A 107 8.06 -3.06 5.50
CA LYS A 107 8.55 -1.78 4.99
C LYS A 107 10.08 -1.75 4.89
N ARG A 108 10.80 -2.19 5.93
CA ARG A 108 12.27 -2.29 5.89
C ARG A 108 12.76 -3.27 4.84
N ARG A 109 12.06 -4.40 4.64
CA ARG A 109 12.39 -5.37 3.60
C ARG A 109 12.29 -4.74 2.21
N LEU A 110 11.20 -4.01 1.95
CA LEU A 110 11.00 -3.31 0.67
C LEU A 110 12.00 -2.17 0.48
N ASP A 111 12.30 -1.39 1.54
CA ASP A 111 13.26 -0.28 1.49
C ASP A 111 14.70 -0.78 1.22
N ASN A 112 15.04 -2.00 1.64
CA ASN A 112 16.34 -2.64 1.43
C ASN A 112 16.42 -3.48 0.15
N MET A 113 15.30 -3.66 -0.56
CA MET A 113 15.25 -4.49 -1.75
C MET A 113 15.85 -3.74 -2.94
N ASP A 114 16.58 -4.47 -3.79
CA ASP A 114 17.13 -3.89 -5.01
C ASP A 114 16.01 -3.49 -5.99
N GLN A 115 16.25 -2.45 -6.80
CA GLN A 115 15.25 -1.93 -7.75
C GLN A 115 14.75 -3.02 -8.70
N TRP A 116 15.63 -3.90 -9.15
CA TRP A 116 15.31 -4.98 -10.08
C TRP A 116 14.54 -6.11 -9.40
N GLU A 117 14.87 -6.42 -8.15
CA GLU A 117 14.10 -7.37 -7.34
C GLU A 117 12.69 -6.87 -7.07
N TYR A 118 12.54 -5.57 -6.79
CA TYR A 118 11.23 -4.95 -6.67
C TYR A 118 10.44 -5.09 -7.96
N ALA A 119 11.02 -4.72 -9.10
CA ALA A 119 10.33 -4.80 -10.38
C ALA A 119 9.83 -6.22 -10.69
N LYS A 120 10.63 -7.25 -10.36
CA LYS A 120 10.22 -8.65 -10.51
C LYS A 120 8.98 -9.02 -9.68
N LEU A 121 8.87 -8.51 -8.45
CA LEU A 121 7.72 -8.78 -7.58
C LEU A 121 6.40 -8.29 -8.19
N TRP A 122 6.46 -7.22 -8.99
CA TRP A 122 5.29 -6.58 -9.60
C TRP A 122 5.10 -6.91 -11.09
N GLY A 123 5.96 -7.73 -11.69
CA GLY A 123 5.98 -7.98 -13.13
C GLY A 123 4.64 -8.39 -13.74
N ASN A 124 3.86 -9.25 -13.07
CA ASN A 124 2.53 -9.65 -13.57
C ASN A 124 1.54 -8.47 -13.58
N LYS A 125 1.52 -7.68 -12.52
CA LYS A 125 0.64 -6.49 -12.41
C LYS A 125 1.07 -5.41 -13.40
N ASP A 126 2.37 -5.21 -13.56
CA ASP A 126 2.93 -4.26 -14.53
C ASP A 126 2.60 -4.70 -15.97
N ARG A 127 2.67 -6.00 -16.28
CA ARG A 127 2.22 -6.56 -17.56
C ARG A 127 0.72 -6.35 -17.80
N GLU A 128 -0.11 -6.56 -16.80
CA GLU A 128 -1.56 -6.31 -16.91
C GLU A 128 -1.88 -4.83 -17.14
N ALA A 129 -1.19 -3.93 -16.44
CA ALA A 129 -1.44 -2.49 -16.53
C ALA A 129 -0.87 -1.84 -17.79
N HIS A 130 0.33 -2.27 -18.22
CA HIS A 130 1.13 -1.58 -19.24
C HIS A 130 1.49 -2.47 -20.44
N GLY A 131 1.11 -3.75 -20.46
CA GLY A 131 1.51 -4.70 -21.49
C GLY A 131 1.13 -4.30 -22.90
N ALA A 132 -0.09 -3.80 -23.12
CA ALA A 132 -0.51 -3.31 -24.44
C ALA A 132 0.38 -2.14 -24.92
N ALA A 133 0.72 -1.21 -24.03
CA ALA A 133 1.58 -0.08 -24.37
C ALA A 133 3.01 -0.54 -24.71
N PHE A 134 3.51 -1.55 -23.99
CA PHE A 134 4.79 -2.17 -24.30
C PHE A 134 4.78 -2.87 -25.66
N ASP A 135 3.74 -3.65 -25.96
CA ASP A 135 3.65 -4.42 -27.20
C ASP A 135 3.55 -3.49 -28.43
N ASP A 136 2.82 -2.38 -28.32
CA ASP A 136 2.76 -1.34 -29.35
C ASP A 136 4.13 -0.65 -29.55
N PHE A 137 4.80 -0.29 -28.46
CA PHE A 137 6.15 0.28 -28.49
C PHE A 137 7.15 -0.71 -29.10
N ALA A 138 7.15 -1.97 -28.67
CA ALA A 138 8.10 -2.98 -29.11
C ALA A 138 7.92 -3.31 -30.60
N SER A 139 6.67 -3.43 -31.05
CA SER A 139 6.32 -3.64 -32.46
C SER A 139 6.76 -2.47 -33.32
N SER A 140 6.42 -1.24 -32.94
CA SER A 140 6.81 -0.03 -33.68
C SER A 140 8.32 0.20 -33.68
N ALA A 141 9.01 -0.08 -32.57
CA ALA A 141 10.47 -0.03 -32.46
C ALA A 141 11.14 -1.07 -33.36
N ALA A 142 10.65 -2.30 -33.38
CA ALA A 142 11.20 -3.35 -34.25
C ALA A 142 11.05 -2.98 -35.73
N ASP A 143 9.90 -2.42 -36.10
CA ASP A 143 9.61 -1.97 -37.45
C ASP A 143 10.48 -0.78 -37.86
N PHE A 144 10.63 0.22 -36.99
CA PHE A 144 11.47 1.39 -37.22
C PHE A 144 12.96 1.02 -37.33
N ILE A 145 13.45 0.11 -36.50
CA ILE A 145 14.85 -0.33 -36.55
C ILE A 145 15.15 -1.10 -37.84
N LYS A 146 14.18 -1.85 -38.37
CA LYS A 146 14.31 -2.52 -39.67
C LYS A 146 14.25 -1.53 -40.83
N ASP A 147 13.36 -0.54 -40.72
CA ASP A 147 13.11 0.46 -41.75
C ASP A 147 13.02 1.86 -41.13
N ASN A 148 14.11 2.61 -41.27
CA ASN A 148 14.27 3.95 -40.69
C ASN A 148 13.38 5.02 -41.38
N THR A 149 12.60 4.64 -42.41
CA THR A 149 11.63 5.52 -43.06
C THR A 149 10.27 5.51 -42.37
N LYS A 150 10.01 4.49 -41.53
CA LYS A 150 8.79 4.39 -40.73
C LYS A 150 8.74 5.46 -39.63
N GLU A 151 7.54 5.65 -39.08
CA GLU A 151 7.36 6.55 -37.95
C GLU A 151 8.17 6.09 -36.73
N PHE A 152 8.72 7.06 -36.01
CA PHE A 152 9.42 6.80 -34.75
C PHE A 152 8.45 6.18 -33.73
N PRO A 153 8.89 5.22 -32.89
CA PRO A 153 8.02 4.52 -31.95
C PRO A 153 7.22 5.47 -31.07
N ARG A 154 5.91 5.24 -30.99
CA ARG A 154 5.00 6.06 -30.21
C ARG A 154 4.99 5.56 -28.77
N LEU A 155 5.29 6.47 -27.83
CA LEU A 155 5.23 6.19 -26.40
C LEU A 155 3.91 6.69 -25.82
N LYS A 156 3.27 5.87 -24.99
CA LYS A 156 2.01 6.23 -24.34
C LYS A 156 2.28 7.16 -23.16
N LYS A 157 1.49 8.23 -23.06
CA LYS A 157 1.51 9.14 -21.90
C LYS A 157 0.68 8.53 -20.79
N HIS A 158 1.24 8.50 -19.58
CA HIS A 158 0.57 7.96 -18.39
C HIS A 158 0.25 9.05 -17.36
N GLY A 159 0.76 10.28 -17.54
CA GLY A 159 0.53 11.38 -16.61
C GLY A 159 1.44 11.27 -15.40
N CYS A 160 2.69 11.71 -15.55
CA CYS A 160 3.65 11.70 -14.45
C CYS A 160 3.50 12.93 -13.54
N ALA A 161 3.26 12.70 -12.24
CA ALA A 161 3.20 13.73 -11.20
C ALA A 161 4.44 13.71 -10.26
N ARG A 162 5.49 12.97 -10.61
CA ARG A 162 6.68 12.80 -9.74
C ARG A 162 7.60 14.02 -9.79
N GLN A 163 8.23 14.35 -8.67
CA GLN A 163 9.05 15.56 -8.52
C GLN A 163 10.40 15.50 -9.28
N ASN A 164 11.04 14.32 -9.36
CA ASN A 164 12.34 14.16 -10.05
C ASN A 164 12.21 13.81 -11.54
N CYS A 165 11.11 14.24 -12.15
CA CYS A 165 10.73 13.84 -13.49
C CYS A 165 11.52 14.57 -14.58
N VAL A 166 12.43 13.85 -15.26
CA VAL A 166 13.04 14.32 -16.52
C VAL A 166 12.11 14.03 -17.69
N LYS A 167 11.64 15.08 -18.37
CA LYS A 167 10.74 15.01 -19.52
C LYS A 167 11.51 15.24 -20.83
N GLY A 168 11.27 14.38 -21.81
CA GLY A 168 11.70 14.61 -23.18
C GLY A 168 10.78 15.61 -23.87
N GLU A 169 11.38 16.62 -24.51
CA GLU A 169 10.66 17.63 -25.28
C GLU A 169 10.19 17.07 -26.63
N LEU A 170 10.99 16.22 -27.28
CA LEU A 170 10.72 15.71 -28.62
C LEU A 170 9.73 14.54 -28.62
N LEU A 171 9.86 13.63 -27.66
CA LEU A 171 8.99 12.47 -27.46
C LEU A 171 7.77 12.82 -26.61
N GLY A 172 7.83 13.93 -25.87
CA GLY A 172 6.73 14.44 -25.05
C GLY A 172 6.36 13.54 -23.88
N VAL A 173 7.22 12.58 -23.52
CA VAL A 173 7.08 11.65 -22.40
C VAL A 173 8.26 11.80 -21.44
N CYS A 174 8.06 11.41 -20.19
CA CYS A 174 9.15 11.39 -19.22
C CYS A 174 9.76 10.00 -19.00
N HIS A 175 10.90 9.96 -18.32
CA HIS A 175 11.57 8.70 -18.03
C HIS A 175 10.68 7.74 -17.19
N HIS A 176 9.80 8.25 -16.33
CA HIS A 176 8.86 7.42 -15.57
C HIS A 176 7.76 6.80 -16.45
N GLU A 177 7.27 7.53 -17.46
CA GLU A 177 6.29 7.01 -18.42
C GLU A 177 6.93 5.96 -19.32
N LEU A 178 8.18 6.20 -19.72
CA LEU A 178 8.99 5.21 -20.42
C LEU A 178 9.25 3.98 -19.55
N GLU A 179 9.59 4.17 -18.26
CA GLU A 179 9.77 3.09 -17.30
C GLU A 179 8.51 2.25 -17.17
N ALA A 180 7.34 2.88 -17.01
CA ALA A 180 6.05 2.19 -16.95
C ALA A 180 5.77 1.37 -18.21
N THR A 181 6.06 1.95 -19.39
CA THR A 181 5.94 1.23 -20.67
C THR A 181 6.88 0.03 -20.70
N LEU A 182 8.15 0.19 -20.34
CA LEU A 182 9.14 -0.89 -20.34
C LEU A 182 8.81 -1.99 -19.31
N ARG A 183 8.24 -1.63 -18.16
CA ARG A 183 7.75 -2.58 -17.14
C ARG A 183 6.60 -3.44 -17.67
N GLY A 184 5.84 -2.93 -18.63
CA GLY A 184 4.83 -3.68 -19.37
C GLY A 184 5.37 -4.91 -20.13
N SER A 185 6.69 -5.11 -20.22
CA SER A 185 7.26 -6.36 -20.74
C SER A 185 6.94 -7.58 -19.84
N GLY A 186 6.69 -7.36 -18.55
CA GLY A 186 6.58 -8.41 -17.54
C GLY A 186 7.93 -9.04 -17.14
N CYS A 187 9.01 -8.70 -17.85
CA CYS A 187 10.38 -9.16 -17.62
C CYS A 187 11.33 -7.96 -17.52
N PHE A 188 10.98 -6.98 -16.69
CA PHE A 188 11.78 -5.79 -16.45
C PHE A 188 13.00 -6.12 -15.60
N ASP A 189 14.13 -6.39 -16.26
CA ASP A 189 15.41 -6.63 -15.62
C ASP A 189 16.51 -5.72 -16.17
N GLU A 190 17.60 -5.60 -15.42
CA GLU A 190 18.73 -4.75 -15.78
C GLU A 190 19.29 -5.09 -17.17
N LYS A 191 19.31 -6.39 -17.51
CA LYS A 191 19.81 -6.88 -18.81
C LYS A 191 18.94 -6.41 -19.97
N MET A 192 17.62 -6.46 -19.83
CA MET A 192 16.68 -5.99 -20.85
C MET A 192 16.85 -4.49 -21.10
N ILE A 193 16.93 -3.68 -20.04
CA ILE A 193 17.07 -2.22 -20.20
C ILE A 193 18.42 -1.84 -20.78
N LYS A 194 19.50 -2.50 -20.37
CA LYS A 194 20.82 -2.31 -20.99
C LYS A 194 20.80 -2.68 -22.48
N LYS A 195 20.08 -3.73 -22.86
CA LYS A 195 19.91 -4.11 -24.27
C LYS A 195 19.14 -3.05 -25.04
N GLU A 196 18.05 -2.54 -24.48
CA GLU A 196 17.24 -1.50 -25.12
C GLU A 196 18.03 -0.20 -25.25
N ARG A 197 18.77 0.21 -24.22
CA ARG A 197 19.71 1.34 -24.27
C ARG A 197 20.69 1.23 -25.45
N LEU A 198 21.29 0.06 -25.65
CA LEU A 198 22.26 -0.15 -26.74
C LEU A 198 21.61 -0.09 -28.13
N ARG A 199 20.31 -0.41 -28.25
CA ARG A 199 19.57 -0.27 -29.52
C ARG A 199 19.41 1.20 -29.92
N TRP A 200 19.22 2.07 -28.93
CA TRP A 200 19.02 3.51 -29.12
C TRP A 200 20.31 4.33 -29.01
N HIS A 201 21.48 3.67 -28.98
CA HIS A 201 22.77 4.35 -28.83
C HIS A 201 23.01 5.41 -29.93
N PRO A 202 23.47 6.63 -29.59
CA PRO A 202 23.69 7.73 -30.54
C PRO A 202 24.48 7.33 -31.79
N ASP A 203 25.55 6.54 -31.62
CA ASP A 203 26.41 6.07 -32.72
C ASP A 203 25.65 5.34 -33.85
N ARG A 204 24.52 4.68 -33.55
CA ARG A 204 23.71 3.97 -34.56
C ARG A 204 22.85 4.92 -35.41
N TRP A 205 22.69 6.16 -34.95
CA TRP A 205 21.76 7.13 -35.51
C TRP A 205 22.46 8.40 -36.00
N THR A 206 23.81 8.43 -35.99
CA THR A 206 24.62 9.55 -36.47
C THR A 206 24.27 9.96 -37.90
N GLY A 207 24.05 11.27 -38.11
CA GLY A 207 23.79 11.85 -39.43
C GLY A 207 22.33 11.74 -39.90
N LYS A 208 21.42 11.23 -39.06
CA LYS A 208 19.99 11.08 -39.41
C LYS A 208 19.10 12.26 -38.97
N GLY A 209 19.70 13.41 -38.68
CA GLY A 209 18.99 14.66 -38.35
C GLY A 209 18.01 14.50 -37.17
N LYS A 210 16.74 14.85 -37.38
CA LYS A 210 15.68 14.77 -36.35
C LYS A 210 15.49 13.36 -35.75
N LEU A 211 15.81 12.30 -36.49
CA LEU A 211 15.75 10.93 -35.95
C LEU A 211 16.87 10.69 -34.92
N GLN A 212 18.04 11.26 -35.16
CA GLN A 212 19.15 11.20 -34.21
C GLN A 212 18.78 11.89 -32.91
N GLU A 213 18.16 13.07 -32.98
CA GLU A 213 17.70 13.81 -31.80
C GLU A 213 16.67 13.01 -30.98
N LYS A 214 15.67 12.41 -31.64
CA LYS A 214 14.67 11.55 -30.98
C LYS A 214 15.28 10.29 -30.35
N SER A 215 16.17 9.61 -31.07
CA SER A 215 16.88 8.43 -30.54
C SER A 215 17.78 8.81 -29.35
N ASN A 216 18.46 9.95 -29.42
CA ASN A 216 19.30 10.45 -28.34
C ASN A 216 18.48 10.79 -27.09
N GLU A 217 17.31 11.41 -27.25
CA GLU A 217 16.40 11.68 -26.14
C GLU A 217 15.91 10.38 -25.50
N LEU A 218 15.48 9.40 -26.32
CA LEU A 218 15.08 8.09 -25.83
C LEU A 218 16.21 7.40 -25.04
N PHE A 219 17.44 7.46 -25.57
CA PHE A 219 18.62 6.94 -24.90
C PHE A 219 18.87 7.60 -23.55
N GLN A 220 18.76 8.93 -23.46
CA GLN A 220 18.93 9.67 -22.19
C GLN A 220 17.88 9.30 -21.16
N LEU A 221 16.62 9.14 -21.57
CA LEU A 221 15.55 8.69 -20.68
C LEU A 221 15.82 7.27 -20.17
N ILE A 222 16.28 6.34 -21.03
CA ILE A 222 16.66 4.98 -20.62
C ILE A 222 17.87 5.00 -19.68
N GLN A 223 18.88 5.82 -19.97
CA GLN A 223 20.05 6.00 -19.10
C GLN A 223 19.63 6.46 -17.71
N ARG A 224 18.70 7.41 -17.63
CA ARG A 224 18.17 7.90 -16.34
C ARG A 224 17.45 6.81 -15.54
N ILE A 225 16.78 5.86 -16.21
CA ILE A 225 16.16 4.70 -15.55
C ILE A 225 17.23 3.77 -14.96
N ILE A 226 18.35 3.55 -15.67
CA ILE A 226 19.45 2.68 -15.22
C ILE A 226 20.22 3.30 -14.06
N ASP A 227 20.52 4.60 -14.13
CA ASP A 227 21.25 5.31 -13.08
C ASP A 227 20.39 5.45 -11.80
N GLY A 228 19.09 5.18 -11.93
CA GLY A 228 18.09 5.44 -10.91
C GLY A 228 17.89 6.95 -10.68
N ASP A 229 16.93 7.30 -9.83
CA ASP A 229 16.90 8.65 -9.31
C ASP A 229 18.10 8.85 -8.39
N VAL A 230 19.17 9.38 -8.95
CA VAL A 230 20.25 9.99 -8.19
C VAL A 230 19.61 11.00 -7.24
N LYS A 231 19.68 10.69 -5.94
CA LYS A 231 19.17 11.46 -4.81
C LYS A 231 19.52 12.94 -5.00
N ALA A 232 18.52 13.77 -5.25
CA ALA A 232 18.54 15.19 -4.91
C ALA A 232 17.94 15.37 -3.53
#